data_AF-A0A392PUU0-F1
#
_entry.id   AF-A0A392PUU0-F1
#
_cell.length_a   1.000
_cell.length_b   1.000
_cell.length_c   1.000
_cell.angle_alpha   90.00
_cell.angle_beta   90.00
_cell.angle_gamma   90.00
#
_symmetry.space_group_name_H-M   'P 1'
#
loop_
_entity.id
_entity.type
_entity.pdbx_description
1 polymer ?
#
loop_
_entity_poly.entity_id
_entity_poly.type
_entity_poly.pdbx_seq_one_letter_code
_entity_poly.pdbx_strand_id
1 'polypeptide(L)' 'KIIGAQHFAQAAIASGTFNPSIDFASPLDGDGHGSHTASIAAGRNGIPVRLYGHEFGKASGMAPRA' A
#
# COMPACT_ATOMS: atom_id res chain seq x y z
N LYS A 1 -2.76 -6.88 -9.43
CA LYS A 1 -2.15 -7.91 -8.50
C LYS A 1 -0.70 -7.49 -8.23
N ILE A 2 -0.12 -7.77 -7.05
CA ILE A 2 1.31 -7.46 -6.84
C ILE A 2 2.16 -8.55 -7.49
N ILE A 3 2.97 -8.18 -8.48
CA ILE A 3 3.92 -9.06 -9.20
C ILE A 3 5.39 -8.69 -8.93
N GLY A 4 5.64 -7.54 -8.30
CA GLY A 4 6.95 -7.07 -7.91
C GLY A 4 6.83 -6.04 -6.79
N ALA A 5 7.82 -6.00 -5.91
CA ALA A 5 7.88 -5.07 -4.79
C ALA A 5 9.35 -4.80 -4.44
N GLN A 6 9.71 -3.53 -4.28
CA GLN A 6 11.07 -3.09 -3.98
C GLN A 6 11.00 -1.94 -2.97
N HIS A 7 12.08 -1.74 -2.23
CA HIS A 7 12.21 -0.66 -1.26
C HIS A 7 13.64 -0.11 -1.29
N PHE A 8 13.80 1.14 -0.84
CA PHE A 8 15.06 1.85 -0.91
C PHE A 8 15.29 2.62 0.41
N ALA A 9 15.95 1.97 1.38
CA ALA A 9 16.17 2.52 2.72
C ALA A 9 17.65 2.81 3.06
N GLN A 10 18.59 2.41 2.19
CA GLN A 10 20.02 2.44 2.49
C GLN A 10 20.54 3.83 2.91
N ALA A 11 20.10 4.88 2.23
CA ALA A 11 20.50 6.25 2.56
C ALA A 11 20.00 6.68 3.95
N ALA A 12 18.75 6.36 4.29
CA ALA A 12 18.15 6.69 5.59
C ALA A 12 18.82 5.92 6.75
N ILE A 13 19.23 4.68 6.50
CA ILE A 13 19.99 3.87 7.46
C ILE A 13 21.37 4.49 7.68
N ALA A 14 22.08 4.83 6.59
CA ALA A 14 23.40 5.43 6.66
C ALA A 14 23.42 6.81 7.34
N SER A 15 22.36 7.60 7.19
CA SER A 15 22.21 8.90 7.87
C SER A 15 21.72 8.78 9.33
N GLY A 16 21.35 7.59 9.79
CA GLY A 16 20.79 7.38 11.13
C GLY A 16 19.37 7.93 11.31
N THR A 17 18.68 8.31 10.23
CA THR A 17 17.30 8.82 10.27
C THR A 17 16.26 7.71 10.22
N PHE A 18 16.66 6.49 9.84
CA PHE A 18 15.80 5.32 9.82
C PHE A 18 15.42 4.90 11.24
N ASN A 19 14.12 4.95 11.57
CA ASN A 19 13.57 4.56 12.85
C ASN A 19 12.90 3.17 12.73
N PRO A 20 13.56 2.07 13.18
CA PRO A 20 13.04 0.71 13.02
C PRO A 20 11.75 0.43 13.82
N SER A 21 11.29 1.34 14.67
CA SER A 21 10.00 1.21 15.36
C SER A 21 8.80 1.56 14.48
N ILE A 22 9.01 2.33 13.41
CA ILE A 22 7.95 2.83 12.51
C ILE A 22 8.29 2.65 11.03
N ASP A 23 9.57 2.61 10.69
CA ASP A 23 10.07 2.39 9.34
C ASP A 23 10.35 0.91 9.10
N PHE A 24 10.04 0.47 7.89
CA PHE A 24 10.26 -0.91 7.46
C PHE A 24 11.30 -0.94 6.35
N ALA A 25 12.41 -1.64 6.57
CA ALA A 25 13.40 -1.93 5.53
C ALA A 25 12.87 -3.07 4.63
N SER A 26 11.69 -2.86 4.06
CA SER A 26 10.98 -3.79 3.20
C SER A 26 9.97 -3.01 2.34
N PRO A 27 9.38 -3.63 1.29
CA PRO A 27 8.31 -2.99 0.51
C PRO A 27 6.97 -2.81 1.24
N LEU A 28 6.89 -3.14 2.54
CA LEU A 28 5.69 -2.92 3.35
C LEU A 28 5.38 -1.43 3.47
N ASP A 29 4.12 -1.08 3.27
CA ASP A 29 3.61 0.26 3.51
C ASP A 29 3.13 0.39 4.97
N GLY A 30 3.89 1.13 5.78
CA GLY A 30 3.57 1.41 7.18
C GLY A 30 2.64 2.61 7.40
N ASP A 31 2.42 3.42 6.37
CA ASP A 31 1.63 4.65 6.42
C ASP A 31 0.21 4.44 5.84
N GLY A 32 0.12 3.75 4.70
CA GLY A 32 -1.13 3.46 4.00
C GLY A 32 -1.32 4.28 2.72
N HIS A 33 -0.58 5.38 2.52
CA HIS A 33 -0.67 6.20 1.31
C HIS A 33 -0.35 5.40 0.03
N GLY A 34 0.66 4.54 0.08
CA GLY A 34 1.05 3.70 -1.06
C GLY A 34 -0.03 2.67 -1.40
N SER A 35 -0.59 2.01 -0.38
CA SER A 35 -1.66 1.03 -0.51
C SER A 35 -2.94 1.67 -1.05
N HIS A 36 -3.31 2.84 -0.54
CA HIS A 36 -4.46 3.60 -1.02
C HIS A 36 -4.27 3.97 -2.50
N THR A 37 -3.12 4.55 -2.86
CA THR A 37 -2.81 4.94 -4.24
C THR A 37 -2.80 3.73 -5.19
N ALA A 38 -2.14 2.64 -4.81
CA ALA A 38 -2.06 1.43 -5.64
C ALA A 38 -3.45 0.79 -5.84
N SER A 39 -4.31 0.82 -4.82
CA SER A 39 -5.68 0.31 -4.92
C SER A 39 -6.55 1.14 -5.86
N ILE A 40 -6.40 2.47 -5.87
CA ILE A 40 -7.09 3.35 -6.81
C ILE A 40 -6.64 3.09 -8.25
N ALA A 41 -5.34 2.90 -8.46
CA ALA A 41 -4.80 2.68 -9.79
C ALA A 41 -5.18 1.30 -10.36
N ALA A 42 -4.92 0.22 -9.61
CA ALA A 42 -4.98 -1.17 -10.11
C ALA A 42 -5.58 -2.16 -9.10
N GLY A 43 -6.38 -1.68 -8.16
CA GLY A 43 -7.12 -2.52 -7.23
C GLY A 43 -8.05 -3.50 -7.96
N ARG A 44 -8.16 -4.72 -7.42
CA ARG A 44 -9.03 -5.76 -7.97
C ARG A 44 -10.48 -5.24 -8.03
N ASN A 45 -11.20 -5.57 -9.09
CA ASN A 45 -12.60 -5.19 -9.25
C ASN A 45 -13.51 -5.98 -8.29
N GLY A 46 -14.56 -5.32 -7.80
CA GLY A 46 -15.68 -5.96 -7.09
C GLY A 46 -15.40 -6.25 -5.62
N ILE A 47 -14.43 -5.58 -5.00
CA ILE A 47 -14.05 -5.80 -3.61
C ILE A 47 -15.03 -5.06 -2.69
N PRO A 48 -15.77 -5.73 -1.79
CA PRO A 48 -16.64 -5.06 -0.83
C PRO A 48 -15.86 -4.10 0.08
N VAL A 49 -16.34 -2.87 0.22
CA VAL A 49 -15.76 -1.86 1.12
C VAL A 49 -16.54 -1.87 2.43
N ARG A 50 -15.84 -2.19 3.52
CA ARG A 50 -16.40 -2.24 4.88
C ARG A 50 -15.54 -1.43 5.83
N LEU A 51 -16.17 -0.55 6.60
CA LEU A 51 -15.51 0.26 7.61
C LEU A 51 -16.41 0.43 8.83
N TYR A 52 -15.88 0.14 10.02
CA TYR A 52 -16.61 0.22 11.30
C TYR A 52 -18.00 -0.47 11.27
N GLY A 53 -18.11 -1.62 10.60
CA GLY A 53 -19.36 -2.38 10.48
C GLY A 53 -20.34 -1.89 9.41
N HIS A 54 -20.03 -0.83 8.69
CA HIS A 54 -20.85 -0.30 7.60
C HIS A 54 -20.33 -0.75 6.23
N GLU A 55 -21.24 -1.00 5.27
CA GLU A 55 -20.91 -1.31 3.89
C GLU A 55 -21.04 -0.07 2.99
N PHE A 56 -20.02 0.17 2.15
CA PHE A 56 -19.93 1.35 1.27
C PHE A 56 -19.97 1.00 -0.22
N GLY A 57 -20.43 -0.21 -0.55
CA GLY A 57 -20.47 -0.74 -1.91
C GLY A 57 -19.20 -1.52 -2.28
N LYS A 58 -18.86 -1.53 -3.57
CA LYS A 58 -17.72 -2.29 -4.12
C LYS A 58 -16.69 -1.35 -4.75
N ALA A 59 -15.43 -1.54 -4.39
CA ALA A 59 -14.30 -0.81 -4.97
C ALA A 59 -13.71 -1.55 -6.18
N SER A 60 -13.08 -0.75 -7.04
CA SER A 60 -12.29 -1.19 -8.19
C SER A 60 -11.21 -0.16 -8.45
N GLY A 61 -10.02 -0.59 -8.88
CA GLY A 61 -9.05 0.32 -9.45
C GLY A 61 -9.49 0.84 -10.82
N MET A 62 -8.81 1.84 -11.34
CA MET A 62 -8.99 2.35 -12.71
C MET A 62 -8.68 1.26 -13.75
N ALA A 63 -7.63 0.46 -13.52
CA ALA A 63 -7.21 -0.66 -14.36
C ALA A 63 -7.15 -1.98 -13.55
N PRO A 64 -8.29 -2.65 -13.28
CA PRO A 64 -8.37 -3.75 -12.30
C PRO A 64 -7.65 -5.05 -12.66
N ARG A 65 -7.16 -5.14 -13.90
CA ARG A 65 -6.46 -6.31 -14.45
C ARG A 65 -4.99 -6.02 -14.77
N ALA A 66 -4.49 -4.86 -14.34
CA ALA A 66 -3.06 -4.57 -14.33
C ALA A 66 -2.32 -5.40 -13.25
#